data_AF-A0A3N9TJY1-F1
#
_entry.id   AF-A0A3N9TJY1-F1
#
_cell.length_a   1.000
_cell.length_b   1.000
_cell.length_c   1.000
_cell.angle_alpha   90.00
_cell.angle_beta   90.00
_cell.angle_gamma   90.00
#
_symmetry.space_group_name_H-M   'P 1'
#
loop_
_entity.id
_entity.type
_entity.pdbx_description
1 polymer ?
#
loop_
_entity_poly.entity_id
_entity_poly.type
_entity_poly.pdbx_seq_one_letter_code
_entity_poly.pdbx_strand_id
1 'polypeptide(L)'
;MNRLISKDPHGKKFFSSEKSPKFLLLKLTIICLLIISILMIIVINIAFLPNVTNIDKENYGYIFELMVLLLLIVIFSIIQISPLGKKNYLIVTVGMIFWIWSATIDFMDELFSQPLWLSVWGEDLLRSICMTICVIGMGRLVKSIKRHISDIKKLAIYDELTELPNRRCFKSVLSNYEDHILTIIILDLDFFKKNK
;
A
#
# COMPACT_ATOMS: atom_id res chain seq x y z
N MET A 1 24.03 24.45 10.37
CA MET A 1 23.65 25.07 11.66
C MET A 1 22.94 24.02 12.50
N ASN A 2 23.61 23.61 13.58
CA ASN A 2 23.37 22.58 14.60
C ASN A 2 22.10 21.70 14.57
N ARG A 3 22.34 20.38 14.40
CA ARG A 3 21.41 19.29 14.76
C ARG A 3 21.42 19.12 16.29
N LEU A 4 20.30 19.39 16.94
CA LEU A 4 20.05 18.92 18.30
C LEU A 4 19.37 17.55 18.22
N ILE A 5 20.15 16.51 18.49
CA ILE A 5 19.64 15.17 18.78
C ILE A 5 19.32 15.17 20.27
N SER A 6 18.06 15.39 20.65
CA SER A 6 17.62 14.98 22.00
C SER A 6 17.44 13.46 21.97
N LYS A 7 18.21 12.77 22.82
CA LYS A 7 18.04 11.34 23.09
C LYS A 7 17.11 11.20 24.28
N ASP A 8 15.94 10.61 24.05
CA ASP A 8 15.07 10.07 25.09
C ASP A 8 15.57 8.67 25.51
N PRO A 9 15.39 8.23 26.77
CA PRO A 9 16.02 7.02 27.30
C PRO A 9 15.39 5.70 26.81
N HIS A 10 14.29 5.73 26.06
CA HIS A 10 13.59 4.51 25.60
C HIS A 10 13.77 4.15 24.12
N GLY A 11 14.73 4.73 23.39
CA GLY A 11 15.13 4.23 22.07
C GLY A 11 14.02 4.18 20.99
N LYS A 12 12.85 4.75 21.26
CA LYS A 12 11.76 4.89 20.30
C LYS A 12 12.07 6.09 19.43
N LYS A 13 12.50 5.84 18.20
CA LYS A 13 12.42 6.82 17.12
C LYS A 13 10.94 7.16 16.95
N PHE A 14 10.49 8.22 17.60
CA PHE A 14 9.25 8.89 17.22
C PHE A 14 9.44 9.27 15.76
N PHE A 15 8.81 8.51 14.86
CA PHE A 15 8.89 8.72 13.43
C PHE A 15 8.19 10.06 13.17
N SER A 16 8.96 11.15 13.22
CA SER A 16 8.60 12.33 12.44
C SER A 16 8.57 11.84 11.00
N SER A 17 7.37 11.63 10.49
CA SER A 17 7.12 11.42 9.07
C SER A 17 7.34 12.74 8.33
N GLU A 18 8.49 13.39 8.52
CA GLU A 18 9.02 14.28 7.50
C GLU A 18 9.37 13.36 6.33
N LYS A 19 8.43 13.24 5.39
CA LYS A 19 8.65 12.54 4.12
C LYS A 19 9.89 13.16 3.52
N SER A 20 11.02 12.44 3.58
CA SER A 20 12.28 12.96 3.04
C SER A 20 12.03 13.47 1.62
N PRO A 21 12.52 14.66 1.24
CA PRO A 21 12.23 15.24 -0.08
C PRO A 21 12.62 14.29 -1.22
N LYS A 22 13.62 13.44 -0.99
CA LYS A 22 14.07 12.36 -1.89
C LYS A 22 12.99 11.30 -2.15
N PHE A 23 12.14 10.98 -1.18
CA PHE A 23 11.07 9.99 -1.35
C PHE A 23 9.90 10.59 -2.14
N LEU A 24 9.59 11.88 -1.94
CA LEU A 24 8.60 12.57 -2.77
C LEU A 24 9.05 12.63 -4.23
N LEU A 25 10.31 12.98 -4.47
CA LEU A 25 10.92 12.99 -5.81
C LEU A 25 10.88 11.61 -6.47
N LEU A 26 11.15 10.54 -5.70
CA LEU A 26 11.01 9.17 -6.20
C LEU A 26 9.57 8.86 -6.65
N LYS A 27 8.55 9.27 -5.90
CA LYS A 27 7.16 9.07 -6.30
C LYS A 27 6.83 9.81 -7.60
N LEU A 28 7.25 11.08 -7.70
CA LEU A 28 7.01 11.90 -8.88
C LEU A 28 7.69 11.31 -10.12
N THR A 29 8.96 10.91 -10.00
CA THR A 29 9.71 10.30 -11.10
C THR A 29 9.08 9.00 -11.58
N ILE A 30 8.56 8.17 -10.67
CA ILE A 30 7.82 6.95 -11.03
C ILE A 30 6.53 7.27 -11.80
N ILE A 31 5.77 8.28 -11.36
CA ILE A 31 4.53 8.70 -12.04
C ILE A 31 4.86 9.21 -13.46
N CYS A 32 5.88 10.06 -13.60
CA CYS A 32 6.33 10.53 -14.90
C CYS A 32 6.77 9.37 -15.80
N LEU A 33 7.53 8.42 -15.25
CA LEU A 33 7.99 7.23 -16.00
C LEU A 33 6.80 6.38 -16.47
N LEU A 34 5.78 6.18 -15.62
CA LEU A 34 4.57 5.47 -16.00
C LEU A 34 3.85 6.17 -17.16
N ILE A 35 3.62 7.48 -17.06
CA ILE A 35 2.94 8.25 -18.12
C ILE A 35 3.71 8.16 -19.44
N ILE A 36 5.04 8.35 -19.39
CA ILE A 36 5.89 8.24 -20.58
C ILE A 36 5.80 6.84 -21.18
N SER A 37 5.82 5.78 -20.36
CA SER A 37 5.75 4.40 -20.84
C SER A 37 4.41 4.07 -21.50
N ILE A 38 3.28 4.55 -20.95
CA ILE A 38 1.94 4.37 -21.55
C ILE A 38 1.89 5.09 -22.90
N LEU A 39 2.31 6.35 -22.95
CA LEU A 39 2.37 7.12 -24.20
C LEU A 39 3.23 6.44 -25.25
N MET A 40 4.37 5.86 -24.83
CA MET A 40 5.27 5.16 -25.72
C MET A 40 4.62 3.90 -26.32
N ILE A 41 3.90 3.10 -25.52
CA ILE A 41 3.13 1.94 -26.02
C ILE A 41 2.09 2.38 -27.05
N ILE A 42 1.33 3.45 -26.76
CA ILE A 42 0.30 3.99 -27.67
C ILE A 42 0.93 4.46 -28.98
N VAL A 43 2.02 5.23 -28.92
CA VAL A 43 2.71 5.76 -30.11
C VAL A 43 3.27 4.62 -30.97
N ILE A 44 3.83 3.57 -30.36
CA ILE A 44 4.30 2.39 -31.11
C ILE A 44 3.15 1.73 -31.87
N ASN A 45 2.02 1.51 -31.21
CA ASN A 45 0.87 0.87 -31.85
C ASN A 45 0.35 1.71 -33.03
N ILE A 46 0.20 3.02 -32.84
CA ILE A 46 -0.23 3.95 -33.91
C ILE A 46 0.77 3.99 -35.08
N ALA A 47 2.07 3.99 -34.80
CA ALA A 47 3.09 4.18 -35.84
C ALA A 47 3.35 2.92 -36.67
N PHE A 48 3.22 1.72 -36.08
CA PHE A 48 3.66 0.47 -36.69
C PHE A 48 2.54 -0.50 -37.05
N LEU A 49 1.37 -0.41 -36.41
CA LEU A 49 0.30 -1.38 -36.63
C LEU A 49 -0.87 -0.79 -37.43
N PRO A 50 -1.49 -1.60 -38.32
CA PRO A 50 -2.69 -1.18 -39.02
C PRO A 50 -3.89 -1.17 -38.08
N ASN A 51 -4.77 -0.18 -38.26
CA ASN A 51 -6.04 -0.10 -37.54
C ASN A 51 -6.93 -1.28 -37.92
N VAL A 52 -7.69 -1.79 -36.95
CA VAL A 52 -8.71 -2.81 -37.20
C VAL A 52 -9.83 -2.18 -38.03
N THR A 53 -10.04 -2.68 -39.25
CA THR A 53 -10.99 -2.08 -40.21
C THR A 53 -12.44 -2.54 -40.04
N ASN A 54 -12.65 -3.69 -39.38
CA ASN A 54 -13.96 -4.27 -39.12
C ASN A 54 -14.16 -4.40 -37.61
N ILE A 55 -14.29 -3.27 -36.93
CA ILE A 55 -14.85 -3.27 -35.58
C ILE A 55 -16.33 -3.63 -35.77
N ASP A 56 -16.69 -4.89 -35.54
CA ASP A 56 -18.09 -5.29 -35.48
C ASP A 56 -18.80 -4.33 -34.55
N LYS A 57 -19.89 -3.69 -35.01
CA LYS A 57 -20.59 -2.64 -34.24
C LYS A 57 -21.14 -3.13 -32.89
N GLU A 58 -21.13 -4.44 -32.69
CA GLU A 58 -21.55 -5.14 -31.46
C GLU A 58 -20.38 -5.55 -30.56
N ASN A 59 -19.12 -5.39 -31.01
CA ASN A 59 -17.94 -5.68 -30.19
C ASN A 59 -17.63 -4.48 -29.27
N TYR A 60 -18.23 -4.51 -28.07
CA TYR A 60 -17.97 -3.54 -27.00
C TYR A 60 -16.73 -3.90 -26.15
N GLY A 61 -15.89 -4.86 -26.57
CA GLY A 61 -14.71 -5.33 -25.84
C GLY A 61 -13.80 -4.19 -25.36
N TYR A 62 -13.48 -3.28 -26.27
CA TYR A 62 -12.63 -2.10 -25.97
C TYR A 62 -13.13 -1.23 -24.80
N ILE A 63 -14.45 -1.16 -24.54
CA ILE A 63 -15.00 -0.38 -23.41
C ILE A 63 -14.66 -1.07 -22.09
N PHE A 64 -14.75 -2.39 -22.03
CA PHE A 64 -14.43 -3.15 -20.82
C PHE A 64 -12.94 -3.06 -20.50
N GLU A 65 -12.08 -3.18 -21.51
CA GLU A 65 -10.63 -3.02 -21.34
C GLU A 65 -10.26 -1.60 -20.91
N LEU A 66 -10.90 -0.57 -21.49
CA LEU A 66 -10.72 0.82 -21.05
C LEU A 66 -11.14 0.98 -19.58
N MET A 67 -12.25 0.38 -19.16
CA MET A 67 -12.70 0.41 -17.77
C MET A 67 -11.70 -0.28 -16.83
N VAL A 68 -11.12 -1.41 -17.23
CA VAL A 68 -10.07 -2.11 -16.47
C VAL A 68 -8.83 -1.25 -16.35
N LEU A 69 -8.38 -0.62 -17.45
CA LEU A 69 -7.23 0.28 -17.45
C LEU A 69 -7.46 1.47 -16.51
N LEU A 70 -8.63 2.11 -16.58
CA LEU A 70 -9.01 3.21 -15.68
C LEU A 70 -9.02 2.76 -14.21
N LEU A 71 -9.58 1.59 -13.92
CA LEU A 71 -9.58 1.02 -12.57
C LEU A 71 -8.15 0.85 -12.04
N LEU A 72 -7.23 0.31 -12.85
CA LEU A 72 -5.83 0.14 -12.46
C LEU A 72 -5.13 1.47 -12.21
N ILE A 73 -5.40 2.52 -13.00
CA ILE A 73 -4.88 3.88 -12.79
C ILE A 73 -5.39 4.46 -11.47
N VAL A 74 -6.66 4.24 -11.12
CA VAL A 74 -7.23 4.67 -9.82
C VAL A 74 -6.53 3.95 -8.66
N ILE A 75 -6.38 2.63 -8.75
CA ILE A 75 -5.69 1.83 -7.72
C ILE A 75 -4.24 2.31 -7.56
N PHE A 76 -3.54 2.54 -8.67
CA PHE A 76 -2.18 3.07 -8.65
C PHE A 76 -2.10 4.43 -7.97
N SER A 77 -3.05 5.33 -8.26
CA SER A 77 -3.13 6.66 -7.64
C SER A 77 -3.30 6.57 -6.12
N ILE A 78 -4.15 5.64 -5.64
CA ILE A 78 -4.33 5.36 -4.21
C ILE A 78 -3.01 4.88 -3.57
N ILE A 79 -2.23 4.05 -4.26
CA ILE A 79 -0.92 3.59 -3.78
C ILE A 79 0.08 4.75 -3.68
N GLN A 80 0.02 5.72 -4.59
CA GLN A 80 0.92 6.89 -4.55
C GLN A 80 0.69 7.79 -3.33
N ILE A 81 -0.57 8.01 -2.94
CA ILE A 81 -0.91 8.80 -1.75
C ILE A 81 -0.69 8.03 -0.44
N SER A 82 -0.66 6.70 -0.50
CA SER A 82 -0.58 5.84 0.68
C SER A 82 0.74 6.01 1.46
N PRO A 83 0.69 6.03 2.81
CA PRO A 83 1.86 6.13 3.69
C PRO A 83 2.56 4.76 3.84
N LEU A 84 3.04 4.22 2.72
CA LEU A 84 3.72 2.94 2.68
C LEU A 84 5.21 3.09 2.98
N GLY A 85 5.78 2.12 3.72
CA GLY A 85 7.24 2.03 3.88
C GLY A 85 7.93 1.80 2.53
N LYS A 86 9.10 2.40 2.31
CA LYS A 86 9.82 2.45 1.01
C LYS A 86 9.92 1.10 0.28
N LYS A 87 10.25 0.02 0.99
CA LYS A 87 10.40 -1.33 0.39
C LYS A 87 9.07 -1.88 -0.12
N ASN A 88 8.03 -1.82 0.69
CA ASN A 88 6.71 -2.32 0.32
C ASN A 88 6.08 -1.45 -0.78
N TYR A 89 6.28 -0.13 -0.69
CA TYR A 89 5.88 0.82 -1.73
C TYR A 89 6.47 0.42 -3.09
N LEU A 90 7.79 0.18 -3.18
CA LEU A 90 8.44 -0.18 -4.44
C LEU A 90 7.91 -1.48 -5.03
N ILE A 91 7.77 -2.54 -4.22
CA ILE A 91 7.30 -3.85 -4.71
C ILE A 91 5.90 -3.73 -5.32
N VAL A 92 4.97 -3.09 -4.61
CA VAL A 92 3.58 -2.93 -5.06
C VAL A 92 3.53 -1.99 -6.27
N THR A 93 4.30 -0.91 -6.25
CA THR A 93 4.33 0.07 -7.35
C THR A 93 4.86 -0.55 -8.64
N VAL A 94 5.95 -1.32 -8.57
CA VAL A 94 6.50 -2.01 -9.74
C VAL A 94 5.51 -3.03 -10.29
N GLY A 95 4.88 -3.85 -9.44
CA GLY A 95 3.85 -4.79 -9.87
C GLY A 95 2.68 -4.09 -10.59
N MET A 96 2.23 -2.95 -10.06
CA MET A 96 1.16 -2.16 -10.69
C MET A 96 1.58 -1.53 -12.01
N ILE A 97 2.82 -1.07 -12.18
CA ILE A 97 3.30 -0.50 -13.45
C ILE A 97 3.21 -1.55 -14.55
N PHE A 98 3.75 -2.75 -14.31
CA PHE A 98 3.70 -3.82 -15.31
C PHE A 98 2.27 -4.31 -15.58
N TRP A 99 1.40 -4.30 -14.56
CA TRP A 99 -0.02 -4.61 -14.78
C TRP A 99 -0.70 -3.56 -15.67
N ILE A 100 -0.42 -2.27 -15.45
CA ILE A 100 -0.93 -1.20 -16.31
C ILE A 100 -0.39 -1.34 -17.73
N TRP A 101 0.88 -1.74 -17.93
CA TRP A 101 1.40 -2.03 -19.26
C TRP A 101 0.64 -3.16 -19.95
N SER A 102 0.41 -4.27 -19.25
CA SER A 102 -0.40 -5.38 -19.76
C SER A 102 -1.80 -4.92 -20.17
N ALA A 103 -2.50 -4.17 -19.31
CA ALA A 103 -3.83 -3.63 -19.62
C ALA A 103 -3.83 -2.57 -20.73
N THR A 104 -2.70 -1.89 -20.95
CA THR A 104 -2.56 -0.95 -22.07
C THR A 104 -2.36 -1.71 -23.39
N ILE A 105 -1.60 -2.81 -23.37
CA ILE A 105 -1.38 -3.65 -24.56
C ILE A 105 -2.70 -4.31 -24.99
N ASP A 106 -3.42 -4.87 -24.03
CA ASP A 106 -4.79 -5.40 -24.13
C ASP A 106 -5.71 -4.37 -24.79
N PHE A 107 -5.87 -3.19 -24.18
CA PHE A 107 -6.68 -2.11 -24.78
C PHE A 107 -6.24 -1.67 -26.19
N MET A 108 -4.97 -1.83 -26.54
CA MET A 108 -4.47 -1.47 -27.87
C MET A 108 -4.73 -2.57 -28.92
N ASP A 109 -4.95 -3.82 -28.53
CA ASP A 109 -5.14 -4.92 -29.48
C ASP A 109 -6.55 -4.95 -30.08
N GLU A 110 -7.54 -4.41 -29.37
CA GLU A 110 -8.88 -4.12 -29.89
C GLU A 110 -8.88 -2.98 -30.92
N LEU A 111 -7.92 -2.05 -30.83
CA LEU A 111 -7.83 -0.90 -31.75
C LEU A 111 -6.92 -1.15 -32.96
N PHE A 112 -5.87 -1.93 -32.78
CA PHE A 112 -4.82 -2.17 -33.77
C PHE A 112 -4.58 -3.67 -33.94
N SER A 113 -4.35 -4.11 -35.18
CA SER A 113 -4.08 -5.54 -35.44
C SER A 113 -2.69 -5.92 -34.94
N GLN A 114 -2.62 -6.40 -33.69
CA GLN A 114 -1.39 -6.86 -33.05
C GLN A 114 -0.97 -8.26 -33.53
N PRO A 115 0.34 -8.58 -33.50
CA PRO A 115 0.79 -9.92 -33.82
C PRO A 115 0.29 -10.92 -32.75
N LEU A 116 -0.18 -12.10 -33.20
CA LEU A 116 -0.81 -13.12 -32.35
C LEU A 116 0.04 -13.54 -31.14
N TRP A 117 1.37 -13.51 -31.22
CA TRP A 117 2.22 -13.85 -30.08
C TRP A 117 2.10 -12.84 -28.94
N LEU A 118 1.88 -11.56 -29.26
CA LEU A 118 1.78 -10.48 -28.29
C LEU A 118 0.39 -10.47 -27.64
N SER A 119 -0.65 -10.55 -28.47
CA SER A 119 -2.06 -10.56 -28.03
C SER A 119 -2.43 -11.85 -27.28
N VAL A 120 -2.00 -13.04 -27.73
CA VAL A 120 -2.42 -14.29 -27.06
C VAL A 120 -1.53 -14.65 -25.85
N TRP A 121 -0.23 -14.39 -25.90
CA TRP A 121 0.71 -14.86 -24.87
C TRP A 121 1.33 -13.71 -24.08
N GLY A 122 1.70 -12.64 -24.76
CA GLY A 122 2.42 -11.52 -24.15
C GLY A 122 1.61 -10.85 -23.06
N GLU A 123 0.39 -10.43 -23.38
CA GLU A 123 -0.47 -9.73 -22.42
C GLU A 123 -0.91 -10.63 -21.27
N ASP A 124 -1.35 -11.86 -21.54
CA ASP A 124 -2.01 -12.74 -20.58
C ASP A 124 -1.02 -13.24 -19.53
N LEU A 125 0.19 -13.60 -19.98
CA LEU A 125 1.28 -13.99 -19.10
C LEU A 125 1.75 -12.80 -18.26
N LEU A 126 1.91 -11.62 -18.89
CA LEU A 126 2.30 -10.41 -18.18
C LEU A 126 1.25 -10.07 -17.12
N ARG A 127 -0.05 -10.11 -17.46
CA ARG A 127 -1.18 -9.88 -16.55
C ARG A 127 -1.10 -10.79 -15.34
N SER A 128 -0.95 -12.09 -15.57
CA SER A 128 -0.91 -13.13 -14.53
C SER A 128 0.30 -13.00 -13.59
N ILE A 129 1.48 -12.74 -14.15
CA ILE A 129 2.70 -12.51 -13.37
C ILE A 129 2.55 -11.27 -12.48
N CYS A 130 2.00 -10.18 -13.04
CA CYS A 130 1.84 -8.93 -12.31
C CYS A 130 0.79 -9.03 -11.21
N MET A 131 -0.34 -9.69 -11.47
CA MET A 131 -1.34 -10.02 -10.44
C MET A 131 -0.69 -10.78 -9.27
N THR A 132 0.13 -11.79 -9.57
CA THR A 132 0.83 -12.57 -8.54
C THR A 132 1.76 -11.70 -7.70
N ILE A 133 2.56 -10.85 -8.34
CA ILE A 133 3.46 -9.90 -7.65
C ILE A 133 2.65 -8.93 -6.78
N CYS A 134 1.53 -8.40 -7.29
CA CYS A 134 0.64 -7.49 -6.57
C CYS A 134 0.02 -8.17 -5.33
N VAL A 135 -0.44 -9.42 -5.45
CA VAL A 135 -0.98 -10.18 -4.32
C VAL A 135 0.08 -10.42 -3.25
N ILE A 136 1.31 -10.79 -3.63
CA ILE A 136 2.43 -10.96 -2.70
C ILE A 136 2.75 -9.61 -2.00
N GLY A 137 2.80 -8.53 -2.77
CA GLY A 137 3.00 -7.17 -2.25
C GLY A 137 1.92 -6.77 -1.25
N MET A 138 0.66 -7.01 -1.57
CA MET A 138 -0.49 -6.73 -0.71
C MET A 138 -0.47 -7.58 0.57
N GLY A 139 -0.12 -8.87 0.47
CA GLY A 139 0.04 -9.73 1.64
C GLY A 139 1.11 -9.21 2.62
N ARG A 140 2.23 -8.70 2.08
CA ARG A 140 3.27 -8.04 2.90
C ARG A 140 2.76 -6.75 3.54
N LEU A 141 1.94 -5.97 2.84
CA LEU A 141 1.30 -4.77 3.38
C LEU A 141 0.38 -5.09 4.55
N VAL A 142 -0.52 -6.05 4.39
CA VAL A 142 -1.45 -6.49 5.45
C VAL A 142 -0.67 -6.97 6.67
N LYS A 143 0.40 -7.76 6.48
CA LYS A 143 1.27 -8.18 7.60
C LYS A 143 1.97 -7.01 8.29
N SER A 144 2.31 -5.95 7.55
CA SER A 144 2.88 -4.73 8.13
C SER A 144 1.85 -3.97 8.96
N ILE A 145 0.63 -3.80 8.45
CA ILE A 145 -0.47 -3.13 9.15
C ILE A 145 -0.81 -3.87 10.44
N LYS A 146 -0.91 -5.21 10.38
CA LYS A 146 -1.17 -6.03 11.58
C LYS A 146 -0.13 -5.81 12.68
N ARG A 147 1.15 -5.67 12.33
CA ARG A 147 2.22 -5.35 13.30
C ARG A 147 2.03 -3.98 13.92
N HIS A 148 1.78 -2.95 13.11
CA HIS A 148 1.52 -1.60 13.63
C HIS A 148 0.29 -1.53 14.54
N ILE A 149 -0.80 -2.22 14.17
CA ILE A 149 -1.98 -2.33 15.04
C ILE A 149 -1.62 -3.02 16.36
N SER A 150 -0.81 -4.07 16.33
CA SER A 150 -0.35 -4.75 17.55
C SER A 150 0.49 -3.83 18.44
N ASP A 151 1.33 -2.99 17.86
CA ASP A 151 2.17 -2.05 18.61
C ASP A 151 1.31 -0.94 19.24
N ILE A 152 0.34 -0.40 18.50
CA ILE A 152 -0.64 0.56 19.01
C ILE A 152 -1.46 -0.08 20.15
N LYS A 153 -1.86 -1.34 20.02
CA LYS A 153 -2.56 -2.06 21.08
C LYS A 153 -1.71 -2.16 22.35
N LYS A 154 -0.41 -2.45 22.23
CA LYS A 154 0.50 -2.47 23.40
C LYS A 154 0.57 -1.09 24.06
N LEU A 155 0.76 -0.03 23.28
CA LEU A 155 0.74 1.35 23.79
C LEU A 155 -0.61 1.75 24.42
N ALA A 156 -1.72 1.20 23.93
CA ALA A 156 -3.05 1.46 24.46
C ALA A 156 -3.40 0.61 25.69
N ILE A 157 -2.61 -0.43 26.00
CA ILE A 157 -2.84 -1.37 27.10
C ILE A 157 -1.91 -1.08 28.29
N TYR A 158 -0.67 -0.68 28.03
CA TYR A 158 0.31 -0.42 29.07
C TYR A 158 0.46 1.08 29.32
N ASP A 159 0.55 1.47 30.60
CA ASP A 159 0.84 2.83 31.03
C ASP A 159 2.33 3.14 30.80
N GLU A 160 2.63 4.33 30.27
CA GLU A 160 4.00 4.69 29.86
C GLU A 160 4.91 5.03 31.04
N LEU A 161 4.34 5.52 32.16
CA LEU A 161 5.10 5.94 33.33
C LEU A 161 5.52 4.75 34.21
N THR A 162 4.66 3.74 34.30
CA THR A 162 4.83 2.60 35.21
C THR A 162 5.09 1.28 34.49
N GLU A 163 4.94 1.23 33.17
CA GLU A 163 4.95 0.01 32.34
C GLU A 163 3.91 -1.05 32.78
N LEU A 164 2.98 -0.71 33.67
CA LEU A 164 1.93 -1.59 34.16
C LEU A 164 0.69 -1.56 33.23
N PRO A 165 -0.13 -2.63 33.21
CA PRO A 165 -1.40 -2.62 32.48
C PRO A 165 -2.30 -1.49 32.99
N ASN A 166 -2.86 -0.71 32.07
CA ASN A 166 -3.72 0.41 32.41
C ASN A 166 -5.11 -0.07 32.88
N ARG A 167 -5.88 0.87 33.43
CA ARG A 167 -7.23 0.62 33.96
C ARG A 167 -8.18 -0.01 32.93
N ARG A 168 -8.05 0.30 31.63
CA ARG A 168 -8.89 -0.28 30.57
C ARG A 168 -8.57 -1.76 30.38
N CYS A 169 -7.29 -2.12 30.33
CA CYS A 169 -6.87 -3.51 30.27
C CYS A 169 -7.31 -4.29 31.52
N PHE A 170 -7.11 -3.72 32.71
CA PHE A 170 -7.54 -4.35 33.97
C PHE A 170 -9.04 -4.66 33.98
N LYS A 171 -9.89 -3.72 33.58
CA LYS A 171 -11.34 -3.94 33.46
C LYS A 171 -11.70 -5.01 32.43
N SER A 172 -11.05 -5.01 31.26
CA SER A 172 -11.29 -6.00 30.21
C SER A 172 -10.86 -7.40 30.60
N VAL A 173 -9.83 -7.54 31.43
CA VAL A 173 -9.43 -8.84 31.98
C VAL A 173 -10.44 -9.26 33.03
N LEU A 174 -10.85 -8.36 33.92
CA LEU A 174 -11.82 -8.67 34.99
C LEU A 174 -13.17 -9.15 34.43
N SER A 175 -13.67 -8.56 33.35
CA SER A 175 -14.91 -9.01 32.68
C SER A 175 -14.83 -10.40 32.05
N ASN A 176 -13.63 -10.92 31.78
CA ASN A 176 -13.47 -12.28 31.25
C ASN A 176 -13.56 -13.36 32.35
N TYR A 177 -13.59 -12.95 33.62
CA TYR A 177 -13.61 -13.86 34.78
C TYR A 177 -14.82 -13.58 35.69
N GLU A 178 -15.94 -13.11 35.13
CA GLU A 178 -17.16 -12.77 35.89
C GLU A 178 -17.72 -13.95 36.72
N ASP A 179 -17.49 -15.20 36.29
CA ASP A 179 -17.99 -16.40 36.96
C ASP A 179 -16.98 -17.03 37.95
N HIS A 180 -15.87 -16.36 38.25
CA HIS A 180 -14.84 -16.87 39.16
C HIS A 180 -14.73 -16.06 40.46
N ILE A 181 -14.42 -16.74 41.56
CA ILE A 181 -14.05 -16.08 42.81
C ILE A 181 -12.65 -15.48 42.63
N LEU A 182 -12.56 -14.15 42.63
CA LEU A 182 -11.33 -13.40 42.43
C LEU A 182 -10.98 -12.58 43.67
N THR A 183 -9.70 -12.55 44.01
CA THR A 183 -9.16 -11.65 45.04
C THR A 183 -8.56 -10.42 44.37
N ILE A 184 -9.07 -9.23 44.72
CA ILE A 184 -8.56 -7.96 44.23
C ILE A 184 -7.78 -7.26 45.34
N ILE A 185 -6.53 -6.90 45.07
CA ILE A 185 -5.68 -6.11 45.97
C ILE A 185 -5.55 -4.71 45.37
N ILE A 186 -5.90 -3.68 46.15
CA ILE A 186 -5.75 -2.28 45.77
C ILE A 186 -4.68 -1.67 46.67
N LEU A 187 -3.69 -1.04 46.04
CA LEU A 187 -2.58 -0.35 46.71
C LEU A 187 -2.70 1.14 46.41
N ASP A 188 -2.58 1.98 47.43
CA ASP A 188 -2.55 3.44 47.30
C ASP A 188 -1.25 3.98 47.90
N LEU A 189 -0.72 5.07 47.34
CA LEU A 189 0.52 5.69 47.80
C LEU A 189 0.21 6.87 48.71
N ASP A 190 0.54 6.73 50.00
CA ASP A 190 0.36 7.81 50.97
C ASP A 190 1.24 9.03 50.64
N PHE A 191 0.70 10.23 50.84
CA PHE A 191 1.38 11.52 50.66
C PHE A 191 1.85 11.88 49.23
N PHE A 192 1.29 11.27 48.18
CA PHE A 192 1.68 11.50 46.78
C PHE A 192 1.78 12.98 46.34
N LYS A 193 0.96 13.88 46.89
CA LYS A 193 0.94 15.32 46.52
C LYS A 193 1.87 16.23 47.34
N LYS A 194 2.51 15.74 48.42
CA LYS A 194 3.19 16.60 49.41
C LYS A 194 4.56 17.13 48.98
N ASN A 195 5.17 16.61 47.91
CA ASN A 195 6.49 16.98 47.42
C ASN A 195 6.45 17.86 46.15
N LYS A 196 5.51 18.81 46.05
CA LYS A 196 5.50 19.83 45.00
C LYS A 196 5.68 21.21 45.59
#